data_AF-A0A1Z9AZ59-F1
#
_entry.id   AF-A0A1Z9AZ59-F1
#
_cell.length_a   1.000
_cell.length_b   1.000
_cell.length_c   1.000
_cell.angle_alpha   90.00
_cell.angle_beta   90.00
_cell.angle_gamma   90.00
#
_symmetry.space_group_name_H-M   'P 1'
#
loop_
_entity.id
_entity.type
_entity.pdbx_description
1 polymer ?
#
loop_
_entity_poly.entity_id
_entity_poly.type
_entity_poly.pdbx_seq_one_letter_code
_entity_poly.pdbx_strand_id
1 'polypeptide(L)'
;MDLDSKYSKNKYTSLDHFVEENGKIYAGHHYLIDMWNCLYLEDEIKIRDLLMRAAKSAGASVLQVKTHHFGEGQGVSGVAILAESHISIHTWPERSFAAFDIFMCGNTNPELSLDFLTKTFKPKKVDIKKLKRGIIS
;
A
#
# COMPACT_ATOMS: atom_id res chain seq x y z
N MET A 1 19.38 -12.42 17.07
CA MET A 1 18.31 -11.66 17.75
C MET A 1 17.13 -11.65 16.82
N ASP A 2 16.19 -12.53 17.11
CA ASP A 2 15.10 -12.94 16.22
C ASP A 2 14.08 -11.82 16.03
N LEU A 3 13.90 -11.40 14.77
CA LEU A 3 12.87 -10.45 14.35
C LEU A 3 11.53 -11.14 14.02
N ASP A 4 11.49 -12.48 14.05
CA ASP A 4 10.34 -13.29 13.60
C ASP A 4 9.26 -13.51 14.68
N SER A 5 9.38 -12.88 15.85
CA SER A 5 8.50 -13.13 17.00
C SER A 5 7.29 -12.19 17.13
N LYS A 6 7.10 -11.19 16.26
CA LYS A 6 6.08 -10.14 16.47
C LYS A 6 4.79 -10.23 15.64
N TYR A 7 4.66 -11.19 14.72
CA TYR A 7 3.48 -11.24 13.85
C TYR A 7 2.72 -12.56 14.04
N SER A 8 1.47 -12.41 14.51
CA SER A 8 0.51 -13.46 14.87
C SER A 8 0.40 -14.55 13.80
N LYS A 9 0.56 -15.81 14.24
CA LYS A 9 0.56 -17.04 13.42
C LYS A 9 -0.82 -17.58 13.02
N ASN A 10 -1.92 -16.82 13.18
CA ASN A 10 -3.27 -17.32 12.86
C ASN A 10 -4.01 -16.41 11.86
N LYS A 11 -3.60 -16.46 10.58
CA LYS A 11 -4.40 -15.92 9.47
C LYS A 11 -4.86 -17.11 8.61
N TYR A 12 -6.09 -17.54 8.79
CA TYR A 12 -6.73 -18.45 7.83
C TYR A 12 -7.23 -17.60 6.67
N THR A 13 -6.84 -17.97 5.44
CA THR A 13 -7.36 -17.36 4.22
C THR A 13 -8.41 -18.31 3.67
N SER A 14 -9.67 -17.88 3.65
CA SER A 14 -10.76 -18.63 3.03
C SER A 14 -10.63 -18.62 1.50
N LEU A 15 -11.32 -19.54 0.82
CA LEU A 15 -11.34 -19.64 -0.64
C LEU A 15 -11.89 -18.37 -1.33
N ASP A 16 -12.65 -17.56 -0.60
CA ASP A 16 -13.18 -16.27 -1.04
C ASP A 16 -12.26 -15.08 -0.67
N HIS A 17 -11.06 -15.36 -0.16
CA HIS A 17 -10.01 -14.41 0.19
C HIS A 17 -10.34 -13.42 1.31
N PHE A 18 -11.44 -13.64 2.04
CA PHE A 18 -11.72 -12.91 3.27
C PHE A 18 -10.65 -13.21 4.33
N VAL A 19 -10.43 -12.21 5.18
CA VAL A 19 -9.53 -12.28 6.32
C VAL A 19 -10.35 -12.54 7.56
N GLU A 20 -10.01 -13.61 8.27
CA GLU A 20 -10.49 -13.86 9.62
C GLU A 20 -9.43 -13.46 10.64
N GLU A 21 -9.76 -12.51 11.51
CA GLU A 21 -8.85 -12.02 12.56
C GLU A 21 -9.63 -11.60 13.80
N ASN A 22 -9.27 -12.17 14.95
CA ASN A 22 -9.89 -11.89 16.26
C ASN A 22 -11.42 -12.04 16.24
N GLY A 23 -11.93 -13.09 15.58
CA GLY A 23 -13.37 -13.36 15.46
C GLY A 23 -14.13 -12.46 14.48
N LYS A 24 -13.42 -11.59 13.74
CA LYS A 24 -14.00 -10.75 12.70
C LYS A 24 -13.66 -11.27 11.32
N ILE A 25 -14.65 -11.28 10.44
CA ILE A 25 -14.50 -11.66 9.03
C ILE A 25 -14.71 -10.42 8.17
N TYR A 26 -13.74 -10.11 7.32
CA TYR A 26 -13.78 -8.93 6.46
C TYR A 26 -12.94 -9.13 5.21
N ALA A 27 -13.26 -8.43 4.12
CA ALA A 27 -12.62 -8.62 2.82
C ALA A 27 -11.11 -8.31 2.86
N GLY A 28 -10.71 -7.26 3.59
CA GLY A 28 -9.31 -6.91 3.70
C GLY A 28 -9.05 -5.61 4.47
N HIS A 29 -7.79 -5.27 4.55
CA HIS A 29 -7.30 -4.07 5.21
C HIS A 29 -7.02 -2.98 4.19
N HIS A 30 -7.58 -1.79 4.42
CA HIS A 30 -7.35 -0.61 3.59
C HIS A 30 -6.69 0.49 4.40
N TYR A 31 -5.47 0.85 4.02
CA TYR A 31 -4.68 1.87 4.67
C TYR A 31 -4.69 3.11 3.79
N LEU A 32 -5.18 4.22 4.33
CA LEU A 32 -5.10 5.54 3.73
C LEU A 32 -3.91 6.24 4.39
N ILE A 33 -2.94 6.67 3.60
CA ILE A 33 -1.63 7.11 4.09
C ILE A 33 -1.29 8.45 3.46
N ASP A 34 -1.11 9.45 4.31
CA ASP A 34 -0.64 10.77 3.93
C ASP A 34 0.85 10.88 4.25
N MET A 35 1.69 11.09 3.23
CA MET A 35 3.13 11.27 3.36
C MET A 35 3.52 12.71 3.01
N TRP A 36 4.26 13.36 3.91
CA TRP A 36 4.71 14.74 3.73
C TRP A 36 6.24 14.84 3.66
N ASN A 37 6.73 15.75 2.82
CA ASN A 37 8.14 16.00 2.55
C ASN A 37 8.88 14.74 2.11
N CYS A 38 8.31 14.04 1.14
CA CYS A 38 8.85 12.80 0.59
C CYS A 38 9.60 13.04 -0.74
N LEU A 39 10.42 12.05 -1.10
CA LEU A 39 11.22 12.04 -2.32
C LEU A 39 10.38 11.57 -3.52
N TYR A 40 10.88 11.87 -4.73
CA TYR A 40 10.42 11.27 -5.99
C TYR A 40 9.00 11.64 -6.44
N LEU A 41 8.44 12.75 -5.95
CA LEU A 41 7.06 13.17 -6.24
C LEU A 41 6.76 13.39 -7.73
N GLU A 42 7.78 13.67 -8.54
CA GLU A 42 7.68 13.90 -9.99
C GLU A 42 8.25 12.72 -10.80
N ASP A 43 8.83 11.71 -10.15
CA ASP A 43 9.57 10.66 -10.86
C ASP A 43 8.65 9.48 -11.17
N GLU A 44 8.01 9.51 -12.33
CA GLU A 44 7.06 8.46 -12.76
C GLU A 44 7.70 7.06 -12.78
N ILE A 45 8.95 6.95 -13.23
CA ILE A 45 9.66 5.67 -13.34
C ILE A 45 9.88 5.08 -11.95
N LYS A 46 10.35 5.89 -10.99
CA LYS A 46 10.50 5.45 -9.61
C LYS A 46 9.16 5.15 -8.95
N ILE A 47 8.12 5.94 -9.20
CA ILE A 47 6.79 5.68 -8.66
C ILE A 47 6.25 4.35 -9.18
N ARG A 48 6.42 4.06 -10.47
CA ARG A 48 6.04 2.77 -11.07
C ARG A 48 6.78 1.59 -10.42
N ASP A 49 8.10 1.68 -10.26
CA ASP A 49 8.90 0.64 -9.59
C ASP A 49 8.47 0.46 -8.13
N LEU A 50 8.26 1.58 -7.43
CA LEU A 50 7.86 1.63 -6.04
C LEU A 50 6.50 0.93 -5.82
N LEU A 51 5.48 1.21 -6.63
CA LEU A 51 4.19 0.52 -6.56
C LEU A 51 4.35 -1.00 -6.75
N MET A 52 5.14 -1.41 -7.74
CA MET A 52 5.39 -2.83 -8.01
C MET A 52 6.10 -3.53 -6.84
N ARG A 53 7.14 -2.90 -6.28
CA ARG A 53 7.94 -3.48 -5.19
C ARG A 53 7.21 -3.45 -3.85
N ALA A 54 6.41 -2.42 -3.58
CA ALA A 54 5.55 -2.33 -2.41
C ALA A 54 4.48 -3.42 -2.39
N ALA A 55 3.92 -3.77 -3.55
CA ALA A 55 2.99 -4.89 -3.66
C ALA A 55 3.69 -6.24 -3.41
N LYS A 56 4.85 -6.46 -4.06
CA LYS A 56 5.64 -7.68 -3.90
C LYS A 56 6.12 -7.90 -2.47
N SER A 57 6.53 -6.84 -1.75
CA SER A 57 6.98 -6.96 -0.35
C SER A 57 5.89 -7.44 0.60
N ALA A 58 4.62 -7.20 0.26
CA ALA A 58 3.46 -7.65 1.02
C ALA A 58 2.93 -9.02 0.59
N GLY A 59 3.61 -9.71 -0.34
CA GLY A 59 3.17 -10.99 -0.89
C GLY A 59 2.00 -10.89 -1.87
N ALA A 60 1.70 -9.69 -2.40
CA ALA A 60 0.60 -9.50 -3.33
C ALA A 60 1.00 -9.83 -4.78
N SER A 61 0.09 -10.45 -5.51
CA SER A 61 0.21 -10.68 -6.96
C SER A 61 -0.19 -9.42 -7.73
N VAL A 62 0.76 -8.84 -8.46
CA VAL A 62 0.53 -7.66 -9.31
C VAL A 62 0.02 -8.11 -10.68
N LEU A 63 -1.16 -7.64 -11.07
CA LEU A 63 -1.71 -7.88 -12.41
C LEU A 63 -1.24 -6.82 -13.40
N GLN A 64 -1.28 -5.54 -13.00
CA GLN A 64 -0.91 -4.42 -13.84
C GLN A 64 -0.47 -3.24 -12.98
N VAL A 65 0.48 -2.47 -13.49
CA VAL A 65 0.78 -1.13 -12.94
C VAL A 65 0.54 -0.11 -14.06
N LYS A 66 -0.18 0.96 -13.74
CA LYS A 66 -0.39 2.10 -14.63
C LYS A 66 -0.02 3.38 -13.89
N THR A 67 0.69 4.26 -14.58
CA THR A 67 1.08 5.58 -14.08
C THR A 67 0.74 6.64 -15.12
N HIS A 68 0.65 7.88 -14.67
CA HIS A 68 0.48 9.06 -15.50
C HIS A 68 1.19 10.25 -14.84
N HIS A 69 2.17 10.82 -15.53
CA HIS A 69 2.83 12.06 -15.17
C HIS A 69 2.12 13.26 -15.81
N PHE A 70 1.84 14.31 -15.04
CA PHE A 70 1.02 15.45 -15.51
C PHE A 70 1.80 16.55 -16.24
N GLY A 71 3.13 16.43 -16.34
CA GLY A 71 4.00 17.38 -17.04
C GLY A 71 5.14 17.87 -16.16
N GLU A 72 6.13 18.52 -16.74
CA GLU A 72 7.31 19.01 -16.00
C GLU A 72 6.91 19.86 -14.79
N GLY A 73 7.47 19.57 -13.61
CA GLY A 73 7.12 20.24 -12.36
C GLY A 73 5.80 19.80 -11.73
N GLN A 74 5.10 18.81 -12.30
CA GLN A 74 3.82 18.29 -11.82
C GLN A 74 3.94 16.87 -11.26
N GLY A 75 2.93 16.47 -10.49
CA GLY A 75 2.88 15.17 -9.86
C GLY A 75 2.61 14.00 -10.82
N VAL A 76 2.43 12.85 -10.19
CA VAL A 76 2.17 11.55 -10.81
C VAL A 76 0.96 10.93 -10.11
N SER A 77 0.04 10.38 -10.90
CA SER A 77 -0.94 9.42 -10.42
C SER A 77 -0.53 8.01 -10.82
N GLY A 78 -0.67 7.05 -9.92
CA GLY A 78 -0.31 5.67 -10.19
C GLY A 78 -1.20 4.67 -9.45
N VAL A 79 -1.41 3.51 -10.06
CA VAL A 79 -2.12 2.39 -9.46
C VAL A 79 -1.47 1.07 -9.86
N ALA A 80 -1.22 0.21 -8.87
CA ALA A 80 -0.98 -1.20 -9.04
C ALA A 80 -2.29 -1.94 -8.79
N ILE A 81 -2.82 -2.56 -9.84
CA ILE A 81 -3.95 -3.48 -9.77
C ILE A 81 -3.40 -4.82 -9.29
N LEU A 82 -3.91 -5.29 -8.17
CA LEU A 82 -3.58 -6.59 -7.57
C LEU A 82 -4.70 -7.58 -7.90
N ALA A 83 -4.49 -8.87 -7.64
CA ALA A 83 -5.48 -9.92 -7.93
C ALA A 83 -6.90 -9.57 -7.47
N GLU A 84 -7.05 -8.92 -6.31
CA GLU A 84 -8.36 -8.63 -5.70
C GLU A 84 -8.42 -7.25 -5.02
N SER A 85 -7.43 -6.40 -5.25
CA SER A 85 -7.24 -5.15 -4.50
C SER A 85 -6.30 -4.19 -5.23
N HIS A 86 -5.71 -3.20 -4.55
CA HIS A 86 -4.84 -2.21 -5.20
C HIS A 86 -3.86 -1.54 -4.24
N ILE A 87 -2.79 -0.98 -4.83
CA ILE A 87 -2.06 0.14 -4.24
C ILE A 87 -2.19 1.33 -5.18
N SER A 88 -2.60 2.49 -4.69
CA SER A 88 -2.57 3.75 -5.46
C SER A 88 -1.69 4.80 -4.82
N ILE A 89 -1.28 5.77 -5.65
CA ILE A 89 -0.54 6.96 -5.25
C ILE A 89 -1.00 8.16 -6.07
N HIS A 90 -1.11 9.30 -5.41
CA HIS A 90 -1.24 10.60 -6.03
C HIS A 90 -0.24 11.56 -5.38
N THR A 91 0.54 12.28 -6.18
CA THR A 91 1.56 13.21 -5.66
C THR A 91 1.25 14.67 -6.04
N TRP A 92 1.64 15.58 -5.14
CA TRP A 92 1.57 17.03 -5.28
C TRP A 92 2.93 17.62 -4.90
N PRO A 93 3.89 17.69 -5.85
CA PRO A 93 5.24 18.23 -5.60
C PRO A 93 5.23 19.63 -5.00
N GLU A 94 4.31 20.49 -5.46
CA GLU A 94 4.13 21.88 -5.01
C GLU A 94 3.68 21.99 -3.54
N ARG A 95 3.19 20.90 -2.95
CA ARG A 95 2.85 20.78 -1.52
C ARG A 95 3.77 19.82 -0.78
N SER A 96 4.76 19.23 -1.46
CA SER A 96 5.61 18.17 -0.92
C SER A 96 4.78 17.02 -0.32
N PHE A 97 3.72 16.62 -1.01
CA PHE A 97 2.71 15.70 -0.49
C PHE A 97 2.51 14.48 -1.42
N ALA A 98 2.28 13.32 -0.83
CA ALA A 98 1.80 12.13 -1.52
C ALA A 98 0.71 11.44 -0.69
N ALA A 99 -0.40 11.13 -1.34
CA ALA A 99 -1.45 10.27 -0.80
C ALA A 99 -1.28 8.86 -1.35
N PHE A 100 -1.25 7.87 -0.47
CA PHE A 100 -1.23 6.46 -0.83
C PHE A 100 -2.47 5.74 -0.29
N ASP A 101 -2.94 4.77 -1.05
CA ASP A 101 -3.92 3.79 -0.62
C ASP A 101 -3.29 2.41 -0.73
N ILE A 102 -3.32 1.63 0.34
CA ILE A 102 -2.92 0.21 0.33
C ILE A 102 -4.14 -0.60 0.73
N PHE A 103 -4.84 -1.15 -0.24
CA PHE A 103 -5.91 -2.11 0.00
C PHE A 103 -5.40 -3.50 -0.32
N MET A 104 -5.47 -4.42 0.64
CA MET A 104 -5.08 -5.81 0.41
C MET A 104 -5.98 -6.80 1.16
N CYS A 105 -6.21 -7.93 0.50
CA CYS A 105 -7.08 -9.04 0.95
C CYS A 105 -6.26 -10.32 1.20
N GLY A 106 -6.86 -11.33 1.83
CA GLY A 106 -6.28 -12.65 2.04
C GLY A 106 -4.92 -12.67 2.78
N ASN A 107 -4.02 -13.54 2.30
CA ASN A 107 -2.72 -13.82 2.93
C ASN A 107 -1.62 -12.76 2.68
N THR A 108 -2.02 -11.52 2.47
CA THR A 108 -1.10 -10.39 2.26
C THR A 108 -0.80 -9.66 3.57
N ASN A 109 0.30 -8.90 3.58
CA ASN A 109 0.70 -8.08 4.71
C ASN A 109 0.89 -6.60 4.31
N PRO A 110 -0.16 -5.76 4.40
CA PRO A 110 -0.08 -4.35 4.01
C PRO A 110 0.93 -3.53 4.83
N GLU A 111 1.28 -3.96 6.05
CA GLU A 111 2.32 -3.29 6.86
C GLU A 111 3.71 -3.39 6.19
N LEU A 112 4.03 -4.52 5.56
CA LEU A 112 5.29 -4.68 4.82
C LEU A 112 5.34 -3.79 3.57
N SER A 113 4.18 -3.50 2.99
CA SER A 113 4.05 -2.53 1.90
C SER A 113 4.32 -1.12 2.42
N LEU A 114 3.62 -0.71 3.49
CA LEU A 114 3.79 0.59 4.15
C LEU A 114 5.24 0.82 4.62
N ASP A 115 5.89 -0.19 5.22
CA ASP A 115 7.28 -0.12 5.66
C ASP A 115 8.24 0.11 4.49
N PHE A 116 8.03 -0.62 3.39
CA PHE A 116 8.82 -0.44 2.17
C PHE A 116 8.64 0.96 1.58
N LEU A 117 7.39 1.43 1.47
CA LEU A 117 7.06 2.76 0.98
C LEU A 117 7.73 3.83 1.83
N THR A 118 7.58 3.76 3.16
CA THR A 118 8.15 4.74 4.10
C THR A 118 9.67 4.80 4.01
N LYS A 119 10.36 3.64 3.92
CA LYS A 119 11.82 3.59 3.76
C LYS A 119 12.30 4.18 2.44
N THR A 120 11.50 4.06 1.38
CA THR A 120 11.87 4.49 0.03
C THR A 120 11.55 5.96 -0.21
N PHE A 121 10.33 6.40 0.14
CA PHE A 121 9.88 7.78 0.00
C PHE A 121 10.48 8.73 1.04
N LYS A 122 10.99 8.20 2.16
CA LYS A 122 11.61 8.98 3.26
C LYS A 122 10.81 10.22 3.67
N PRO A 123 9.50 10.09 3.95
CA PRO A 123 8.69 11.22 4.40
C PRO A 123 9.19 11.72 5.76
N LYS A 124 9.04 13.04 6.02
CA LYS A 124 9.28 13.61 7.34
C LYS A 124 8.10 13.45 8.29
N LYS A 125 6.89 13.28 7.75
CA LYS A 125 5.66 13.03 8.50
C LYS A 125 4.79 12.03 7.74
N VAL A 126 4.20 11.10 8.48
CA VAL A 126 3.26 10.11 7.97
C VAL A 126 2.03 10.09 8.85
N ASP A 127 0.85 10.26 8.27
CA ASP A 127 -0.44 10.06 8.94
C ASP A 127 -1.12 8.85 8.30
N ILE A 128 -1.64 7.92 9.12
CA ILE A 128 -2.16 6.63 8.64
C ILE A 128 -3.54 6.37 9.24
N LYS A 129 -4.51 6.06 8.38
CA LYS A 129 -5.83 5.57 8.78
C LYS A 129 -6.03 4.14 8.27
N LYS A 130 -6.28 3.21 9.19
CA LYS A 130 -6.51 1.79 8.89
C LYS A 130 -7.99 1.48 8.96
N LEU A 131 -8.49 0.80 7.93
CA LEU A 131 -9.90 0.43 7.79
C LEU A 131 -10.01 -1.06 7.47
N LYS A 132 -11.00 -1.73 8.07
CA LYS A 132 -11.44 -3.05 7.62
C LYS A 132 -12.56 -2.85 6.59
N ARG A 133 -12.43 -3.49 5.43
CA ARG A 133 -13.41 -3.38 4.32
C ARG A 133 -14.32 -4.59 4.33
N GLY A 134 -15.63 -4.39 4.14
CA GLY A 134 -16.61 -5.47 4.01
C GLY A 134 -16.70 -6.36 5.26
N ILE A 135 -16.89 -5.76 6.44
CA ILE A 135 -17.04 -6.51 7.70
C ILE A 135 -18.36 -7.29 7.65
N ILE A 136 -18.29 -8.60 7.90
CA ILE A 136 -19.43 -9.52 7.95
C ILE A 136 -19.78 -9.85 9.40
N SER A 137 -18.77 -10.03 10.26
CA SER A 137 -18.91 -10.30 11.69
C SER A 137 -17.79 -9.66 12.50
#